data_AF-A0A831V778-F1
#
_entry.id   AF-A0A831V778-F1
#
_cell.length_a   1.000
_cell.length_b   1.000
_cell.length_c   1.000
_cell.angle_alpha   90.00
_cell.angle_beta   90.00
_cell.angle_gamma   90.00
#
_symmetry.space_group_name_H-M   'P 1'
#
loop_
_entity.id
_entity.type
_entity.pdbx_description
1 polymer ?
#
loop_
_entity_poly.entity_id
_entity_poly.type
_entity_poly.pdbx_seq_one_letter_code
_entity_poly.pdbx_strand_id
1 'polypeptide(L)'
;MPAGGGKGYVLILREGLERAAWLSVHGSEERRRLAAGFVEYILQRAGEEGGAVYEKALEVVEEGRARGSLRLTDVKGREVFVGGRRHVVDVLGGGAELEKSWSGRTLLRIKVTAEVDGVRRDYEITFGRYGKINAAVGRAYIREEGDVERLAALIKALTGREPKVRRMKNGKILLECYEGHLEGFARYAELAEAIAKWLEETGRR
;
A
#
# COMPACT_ATOMS: atom_id res chain seq x y z
N MET A 1 -11.62 2.13 31.50
CA MET A 1 -13.01 2.62 31.43
C MET A 1 -13.04 4.06 31.93
N PRO A 2 -13.71 5.00 31.24
CA PRO A 2 -13.93 6.32 31.80
C PRO A 2 -14.92 6.23 32.97
N ALA A 3 -14.74 7.06 33.99
CA ALA A 3 -15.43 7.00 35.28
C ALA A 3 -16.86 7.57 35.28
N GLY A 4 -17.53 7.67 34.13
CA GLY A 4 -18.86 8.25 34.00
C GLY A 4 -19.78 7.39 33.15
N GLY A 5 -20.97 7.06 33.66
CA GLY A 5 -21.99 6.19 33.02
C GLY A 5 -22.67 6.75 31.76
N GLY A 6 -21.98 7.58 30.98
CA GLY A 6 -22.45 8.06 29.68
C GLY A 6 -22.13 7.07 28.55
N LYS A 7 -22.91 7.13 27.45
CA LYS A 7 -22.60 6.38 26.22
C LYS A 7 -21.26 6.89 25.65
N GLY A 8 -20.22 6.07 25.74
CA GLY A 8 -18.93 6.34 25.09
C GLY A 8 -18.98 5.96 23.62
N TYR A 9 -18.43 6.80 22.75
CA TYR A 9 -18.26 6.50 21.33
C TYR A 9 -16.78 6.21 21.06
N VAL A 10 -16.52 5.13 20.32
CA VAL A 10 -15.17 4.80 19.82
C VAL A 10 -15.17 5.08 18.33
N LEU A 11 -14.30 5.99 17.89
CA LEU A 11 -14.08 6.23 16.47
C LEU A 11 -13.04 5.22 15.96
N ILE A 12 -13.48 4.31 15.08
CA ILE A 12 -12.59 3.39 14.38
C ILE A 12 -12.34 3.95 12.99
N LEU A 13 -11.10 4.38 12.75
CA LEU A 13 -10.67 4.79 11.42
C LEU A 13 -10.49 3.55 10.53
N ARG A 14 -10.63 3.74 9.22
CA ARG A 14 -10.44 2.69 8.21
C ARG A 14 -9.11 1.97 8.40
N GLU A 15 -8.02 2.71 8.53
CA GLU A 15 -6.67 2.18 8.68
C GLU A 15 -6.53 1.36 9.98
N GLY A 16 -7.26 1.74 11.02
CA GLY A 16 -7.32 1.02 12.28
C GLY A 16 -8.00 -0.35 12.13
N LEU A 17 -9.11 -0.40 11.38
CA LEU A 17 -9.80 -1.65 11.07
C LEU A 17 -8.97 -2.56 10.16
N GLU A 18 -8.29 -2.00 9.15
CA GLU A 18 -7.37 -2.76 8.28
C GLU A 18 -6.21 -3.37 9.09
N ARG A 19 -5.64 -2.62 10.04
CA ARG A 19 -4.56 -3.14 10.91
C ARG A 19 -5.08 -4.23 11.84
N ALA A 20 -6.28 -4.10 12.39
CA ALA A 20 -6.91 -5.14 13.19
C ALA A 20 -7.16 -6.41 12.35
N ALA A 21 -7.67 -6.25 11.14
CA ALA A 21 -7.88 -7.34 10.18
C ALA A 21 -6.56 -8.03 9.80
N TRP A 22 -5.49 -7.28 9.54
CA TRP A 22 -4.17 -7.87 9.32
C TRP A 22 -3.68 -8.67 10.53
N LEU A 23 -3.79 -8.10 11.74
CA LEU A 23 -3.42 -8.77 12.98
C LEU A 23 -4.25 -10.04 13.25
N SER A 24 -5.49 -10.10 12.76
CA SER A 24 -6.35 -11.29 12.86
C SER A 24 -5.82 -12.50 12.08
N VAL A 25 -4.93 -12.28 11.10
CA VAL A 25 -4.30 -13.33 10.30
C VAL A 25 -2.83 -13.51 10.69
N HIS A 26 -2.10 -12.40 10.84
CA HIS A 26 -0.65 -12.39 10.97
C HIS A 26 -0.13 -12.08 12.39
N GLY A 27 -1.01 -11.77 13.34
CA GLY A 27 -0.63 -11.51 14.73
C GLY A 27 -0.05 -12.75 15.44
N SER A 28 0.65 -12.54 16.57
CA SER A 28 1.01 -13.60 17.51
C SER A 28 -0.26 -14.23 18.12
N GLU A 29 -0.22 -15.49 18.59
CA GLU A 29 -1.43 -16.25 18.98
C GLU A 29 -2.49 -15.45 19.76
N GLU A 30 -2.10 -14.85 20.89
CA GLU A 30 -3.02 -14.08 21.72
C GLU A 30 -3.53 -12.82 20.99
N ARG A 31 -2.63 -12.07 20.35
CA ARG A 31 -2.97 -10.85 19.61
C ARG A 31 -3.85 -11.16 18.40
N ARG A 32 -3.65 -12.30 17.74
CA ARG A 32 -4.42 -12.79 16.60
C ARG A 32 -5.84 -13.12 17.01
N ARG A 33 -6.02 -13.88 18.09
CA ARG A 33 -7.35 -14.22 18.64
C ARG A 33 -8.13 -12.96 19.04
N LEU A 34 -7.48 -12.04 19.76
CA LEU A 34 -8.12 -10.79 20.17
C LEU A 34 -8.49 -9.90 18.96
N ALA A 35 -7.61 -9.80 17.97
CA ALA A 35 -7.86 -9.02 16.76
C ALA A 35 -8.97 -9.63 15.90
N ALA A 36 -9.00 -10.97 15.77
CA ALA A 36 -10.06 -11.68 15.07
C ALA A 36 -11.43 -11.45 15.73
N GLY A 37 -11.52 -11.60 17.06
CA GLY A 37 -12.76 -11.34 17.80
C GLY A 37 -13.21 -9.88 17.70
N PHE A 38 -12.27 -8.92 17.71
CA PHE A 38 -12.59 -7.51 17.49
C PHE A 38 -13.17 -7.27 16.09
N VAL A 39 -12.53 -7.81 15.04
CA VAL A 39 -13.00 -7.67 13.65
C VAL A 39 -14.37 -8.29 13.45
N GLU A 40 -14.60 -9.48 13.99
CA GLU A 40 -15.90 -10.16 13.96
C GLU A 40 -16.98 -9.31 14.64
N TYR A 41 -16.68 -8.76 15.81
CA TYR A 41 -17.61 -7.86 16.51
C TYR A 41 -17.94 -6.61 15.69
N ILE A 42 -16.95 -5.97 15.04
CA ILE A 42 -17.22 -4.79 14.19
C ILE A 42 -18.08 -5.15 12.98
N LEU A 43 -17.81 -6.28 12.32
CA LEU A 43 -18.64 -6.74 11.20
C LEU A 43 -20.07 -7.07 11.64
N GLN A 44 -20.25 -7.70 12.80
CA GLN A 44 -21.57 -7.93 13.37
C GLN A 44 -22.33 -6.61 13.58
N ARG A 45 -21.69 -5.63 14.24
CA ARG A 45 -22.27 -4.30 14.48
C ARG A 45 -22.60 -3.56 13.18
N ALA A 46 -21.76 -3.69 12.16
CA ALA A 46 -22.02 -3.12 10.84
C ALA A 46 -23.24 -3.80 10.16
N GLY A 47 -23.40 -5.11 10.32
CA GLY A 47 -24.57 -5.85 9.85
C GLY A 47 -25.87 -5.43 10.54
N GLU A 48 -25.82 -5.20 11.86
CA GLU A 48 -26.95 -4.67 12.64
C GLU A 48 -27.37 -3.26 12.19
N GLU A 49 -26.41 -2.43 11.74
CA GLU A 49 -26.68 -1.10 11.19
C GLU A 49 -27.24 -1.15 9.76
N GLY A 50 -26.82 -2.14 8.96
CA GLY A 50 -27.40 -2.44 7.65
C GLY A 50 -26.42 -2.99 6.63
N GLY A 51 -26.95 -3.63 5.57
CA GLY A 51 -26.16 -4.33 4.56
C GLY A 51 -25.09 -3.46 3.88
N ALA A 52 -25.42 -2.22 3.52
CA ALA A 52 -24.46 -1.31 2.90
C ALA A 52 -23.31 -0.90 3.83
N VAL A 53 -23.52 -0.91 5.15
CA VAL A 53 -22.47 -0.64 6.15
C VAL A 53 -21.61 -1.88 6.33
N TYR A 54 -22.24 -3.06 6.39
CA TYR A 54 -21.55 -4.35 6.42
C TYR A 54 -20.61 -4.56 5.23
N GLU A 55 -21.10 -4.35 4.01
CA GLU A 55 -20.30 -4.53 2.78
C GLU A 55 -19.05 -3.63 2.79
N LYS A 56 -19.20 -2.36 3.20
CA LYS A 56 -18.07 -1.44 3.33
C LYS A 56 -17.08 -1.89 4.41
N ALA A 57 -17.56 -2.32 5.57
CA ALA A 57 -16.69 -2.81 6.63
C ALA A 57 -15.96 -4.09 6.22
N LEU A 58 -16.66 -4.98 5.51
CA LEU A 58 -16.12 -6.23 4.99
C LEU A 58 -15.02 -5.98 3.97
N GLU A 59 -15.21 -5.06 3.02
CA GLU A 59 -14.18 -4.67 2.05
C GLU A 59 -12.89 -4.23 2.76
N VAL A 60 -13.01 -3.37 3.78
CA VAL A 60 -11.87 -2.90 4.58
C VAL A 60 -11.19 -4.06 5.33
N VAL A 61 -11.96 -4.99 5.87
CA VAL A 61 -11.42 -6.17 6.56
C VAL A 61 -10.68 -7.09 5.59
N GLU A 62 -11.26 -7.39 4.43
CA GLU A 62 -10.64 -8.23 3.41
C GLU A 62 -9.35 -7.59 2.86
N GLU A 63 -9.35 -6.28 2.64
CA GLU A 63 -8.14 -5.54 2.27
C GLU A 63 -7.05 -5.64 3.35
N GLY A 64 -7.42 -5.50 4.63
CA GLY A 64 -6.48 -5.66 5.74
C GLY A 64 -5.90 -7.06 5.84
N ARG A 65 -6.74 -8.10 5.67
CA ARG A 65 -6.33 -9.52 5.66
C ARG A 65 -5.41 -9.86 4.50
N ALA A 66 -5.61 -9.23 3.34
CA ALA A 66 -4.82 -9.48 2.14
C ALA A 66 -3.38 -8.91 2.22
N ARG A 67 -3.06 -8.06 3.20
CA ARG A 67 -1.72 -7.48 3.33
C ARG A 67 -0.67 -8.55 3.61
N GLY A 68 0.37 -8.62 2.78
CA GLY A 68 1.42 -9.63 2.84
C GLY A 68 0.98 -11.06 2.46
N SER A 69 -0.17 -11.21 1.80
CA SER A 69 -0.67 -12.53 1.35
C SER A 69 -0.11 -12.96 -0.01
N LEU A 70 0.35 -12.00 -0.83
CA LEU A 70 0.91 -12.26 -2.15
C LEU A 70 2.45 -12.29 -2.10
N ARG A 71 3.07 -12.93 -3.09
CA ARG A 71 4.52 -12.79 -3.34
C ARG A 71 4.76 -12.03 -4.62
N LEU A 72 5.81 -11.21 -4.64
CA LEU A 72 6.17 -10.44 -5.83
C LEU A 72 6.43 -11.37 -7.01
N THR A 73 7.14 -12.46 -6.77
CA THR A 73 7.54 -13.44 -7.80
C THR A 73 6.39 -14.27 -8.37
N ASP A 74 5.20 -14.21 -7.76
CA ASP A 74 3.99 -14.84 -8.31
C ASP A 74 3.36 -13.99 -9.42
N VAL A 75 3.75 -12.72 -9.57
CA VAL A 75 3.30 -11.86 -10.68
C VAL A 75 4.14 -12.16 -11.93
N LYS A 76 3.64 -13.09 -12.76
CA LYS A 76 4.25 -13.48 -14.04
C LYS A 76 3.25 -13.35 -15.18
N GLY A 77 3.74 -12.92 -16.35
CA GLY A 77 2.96 -12.75 -17.57
C GLY A 77 1.77 -11.81 -17.41
N ARG A 78 1.81 -10.87 -16.47
CA ARG A 78 0.64 -10.06 -16.13
C ARG A 78 0.44 -8.98 -17.18
N GLU A 79 -0.71 -9.03 -17.85
CA GLU A 79 -1.06 -8.05 -18.87
C GLU A 79 -1.73 -6.82 -18.26
N VAL A 80 -1.25 -5.64 -18.63
CA VAL A 80 -1.84 -4.36 -18.22
C VAL A 80 -1.86 -3.39 -19.39
N PHE A 81 -2.86 -2.50 -19.40
CA PHE A 81 -2.95 -1.42 -20.37
C PHE A 81 -2.53 -0.10 -19.73
N VAL A 82 -1.54 0.57 -20.29
CA VAL A 82 -1.05 1.88 -19.86
C VAL A 82 -0.76 2.72 -21.10
N GLY A 83 -1.12 4.01 -21.09
CA GLY A 83 -0.87 4.88 -22.24
C GLY A 83 -1.52 4.44 -23.56
N GLY A 84 -2.58 3.62 -23.50
CA GLY A 84 -3.24 3.05 -24.68
C GLY A 84 -2.54 1.83 -25.29
N ARG A 85 -1.48 1.32 -24.65
CA ARG A 85 -0.72 0.14 -25.10
C ARG A 85 -0.79 -0.98 -24.06
N ARG A 86 -0.78 -2.23 -24.53
CA ARG A 86 -0.66 -3.42 -23.68
C ARG A 86 0.81 -3.67 -23.34
N HIS A 87 1.09 -3.93 -22.07
CA HIS A 87 2.38 -4.34 -21.54
C HIS A 87 2.27 -5.68 -20.82
N VAL A 88 3.30 -6.51 -20.94
CA VAL A 88 3.42 -7.77 -20.19
C VAL A 88 4.47 -7.59 -19.10
N VAL A 89 4.11 -7.92 -17.86
CA VAL A 89 4.95 -7.73 -16.67
C VAL A 89 5.27 -9.05 -15.99
N ASP A 90 6.57 -9.30 -15.81
CA ASP A 90 7.13 -10.39 -15.02
C ASP A 90 7.97 -9.82 -13.88
N VAL A 91 7.57 -10.08 -12.63
CA VAL A 91 8.27 -9.59 -11.45
C VAL A 91 9.24 -10.66 -10.97
N LEU A 92 10.52 -10.30 -10.92
CA LEU A 92 11.61 -11.21 -10.56
C LEU A 92 11.93 -11.18 -9.06
N GLY A 93 11.56 -10.10 -8.38
CA GLY A 93 11.74 -9.96 -6.94
C GLY A 93 11.79 -8.49 -6.52
N GLY A 94 12.02 -8.26 -5.24
CA GLY A 94 12.11 -6.91 -4.70
C GLY A 94 12.11 -6.90 -3.19
N GLY A 95 12.12 -5.69 -2.63
CA GLY A 95 12.10 -5.47 -1.20
C GLY A 95 11.86 -4.00 -0.88
N ALA A 96 11.65 -3.74 0.40
CA ALA A 96 11.46 -2.40 0.92
C ALA A 96 12.36 -2.13 2.13
N GLU A 97 12.96 -0.95 2.16
CA GLU A 97 13.87 -0.51 3.21
C GLU A 97 13.49 0.89 3.74
N LEU A 98 13.76 1.14 5.02
CA LEU A 98 13.57 2.45 5.63
C LEU A 98 14.91 3.20 5.61
N GLU A 99 14.91 4.43 5.12
CA GLU A 99 16.10 5.28 5.02
C GLU A 99 15.86 6.62 5.70
N LYS A 100 16.88 7.19 6.36
CA LYS A 100 16.79 8.57 6.87
C LYS A 100 17.29 9.54 5.80
N SER A 101 16.43 10.47 5.40
CA SER A 101 16.87 11.59 4.58
C SER A 101 17.87 12.49 5.31
N TRP A 102 18.58 13.33 4.57
CA TRP A 102 19.48 14.36 5.14
C TRP A 102 18.81 15.26 6.18
N SER A 103 17.49 15.47 6.06
CA SER A 103 16.69 16.26 7.00
C SER A 103 16.20 15.46 8.23
N GLY A 104 16.67 14.22 8.41
CA GLY A 104 16.26 13.31 9.48
C GLY A 104 14.90 12.64 9.28
N ARG A 105 14.19 12.93 8.18
CA ARG A 105 12.88 12.31 7.89
C ARG A 105 13.04 10.87 7.44
N THR A 106 12.27 9.95 8.02
CA THR A 106 12.17 8.55 7.59
C THR A 106 11.45 8.45 6.25
N LEU A 107 12.12 7.85 5.27
CA LEU A 107 11.61 7.52 3.95
C LEU A 107 11.45 6.00 3.84
N LEU A 108 10.56 5.57 2.96
CA LEU A 108 10.40 4.18 2.58
C LEU A 108 10.83 4.04 1.12
N ARG A 109 11.81 3.18 0.86
CA ARG A 109 12.34 2.91 -0.47
C ARG A 109 11.94 1.52 -0.89
N ILE A 110 11.18 1.43 -1.97
CA ILE A 110 10.73 0.17 -2.57
C ILE A 110 11.56 -0.06 -3.83
N LYS A 111 12.20 -1.22 -3.91
CA LYS A 111 12.96 -1.68 -5.08
C LYS A 111 12.33 -2.94 -5.62
N VAL A 112 12.05 -2.97 -6.91
CA VAL A 112 11.46 -4.13 -7.60
C VAL A 112 12.23 -4.39 -8.88
N THR A 113 12.75 -5.60 -9.01
CA THR A 113 13.33 -6.10 -10.26
C THR A 113 12.22 -6.73 -11.08
N ALA A 114 12.03 -6.26 -12.30
CA ALA A 114 11.00 -6.78 -13.19
C ALA A 114 11.48 -6.75 -14.64
N GLU A 115 10.86 -7.61 -15.45
CA GLU A 115 10.89 -7.57 -16.90
C GLU A 115 9.56 -7.02 -17.41
N VAL A 116 9.62 -5.98 -18.24
CA VAL A 116 8.44 -5.38 -18.87
C VAL A 116 8.67 -5.32 -20.37
N ASP A 117 7.82 -6.01 -21.14
CA ASP A 117 7.96 -6.20 -22.58
C ASP A 117 9.35 -6.71 -23.00
N GLY A 118 9.89 -7.69 -22.27
CA GLY A 118 11.21 -8.26 -22.54
C GLY A 118 12.40 -7.41 -22.07
N VAL A 119 12.15 -6.28 -21.39
CA VAL A 119 13.20 -5.40 -20.87
C VAL A 119 13.30 -5.54 -19.35
N ARG A 120 14.41 -6.13 -18.89
CA ARG A 120 14.73 -6.26 -17.46
C ARG A 120 15.31 -4.97 -16.88
N ARG A 121 14.73 -4.50 -15.78
CA ARG A 121 15.18 -3.30 -15.03
C ARG A 121 14.96 -3.47 -13.53
N ASP A 122 15.73 -2.71 -12.77
CA ASP A 122 15.48 -2.47 -11.35
C ASP A 122 14.78 -1.12 -11.21
N TYR A 123 13.56 -1.16 -10.69
CA TYR A 123 12.73 0.01 -10.48
C TYR A 123 12.75 0.42 -9.02
N GLU A 124 12.77 1.73 -8.78
CA GLU A 124 12.83 2.29 -7.45
C GLU A 124 11.77 3.38 -7.26
N ILE A 125 11.05 3.30 -6.15
CA ILE A 125 10.07 4.28 -5.73
C ILE A 125 10.36 4.66 -4.28
N THR A 126 10.51 5.96 -4.01
CA THR A 126 10.74 6.46 -2.65
C THR A 126 9.52 7.19 -2.13
N PHE A 127 8.93 6.65 -1.08
CA PHE A 127 7.82 7.22 -0.33
C PHE A 127 8.31 8.13 0.80
N GLY A 128 7.66 9.28 0.89
CA GLY A 128 7.84 10.25 1.95
C GLY A 128 6.50 10.80 2.42
N ARG A 129 6.54 11.55 3.53
CA ARG A 129 5.39 12.31 4.02
C ARG A 129 5.49 13.77 3.58
N TYR A 130 4.42 14.30 2.99
CA TYR A 130 4.42 15.64 2.43
C TYR A 130 3.16 16.45 2.78
N GLY A 131 3.34 17.77 2.81
CA GLY A 131 2.25 18.74 2.95
C GLY A 131 1.65 18.84 4.36
N LYS A 132 0.66 19.73 4.50
CA LYS A 132 -0.03 20.00 5.77
C LYS A 132 -0.87 18.83 6.28
N ILE A 133 -1.15 17.84 5.43
CA ILE A 133 -1.94 16.66 5.78
C ILE A 133 -1.08 15.40 6.02
N ASN A 134 0.26 15.51 5.96
CA ASN A 134 1.16 14.36 6.12
C ASN A 134 0.85 13.20 5.13
N ALA A 135 0.54 13.56 3.88
CA ALA A 135 0.18 12.59 2.85
C ALA A 135 1.36 11.68 2.51
N ALA A 136 1.10 10.39 2.34
CA ALA A 136 2.07 9.44 1.79
C ALA A 136 2.18 9.63 0.28
N VAL A 137 3.34 10.06 -0.20
CA VAL A 137 3.60 10.25 -1.64
C VAL A 137 4.89 9.54 -2.01
N GLY A 138 4.79 8.62 -2.97
CA GLY A 138 5.90 7.95 -3.63
C GLY A 138 6.36 8.73 -4.85
N ARG A 139 7.66 8.85 -5.04
CA ARG A 139 8.26 9.55 -6.18
C ARG A 139 9.31 8.68 -6.86
N ALA A 140 9.25 8.63 -8.18
CA ALA A 140 10.29 8.06 -9.04
C ALA A 140 10.64 9.08 -10.14
N TYR A 141 11.93 9.35 -10.31
CA TYR A 141 12.42 10.28 -11.33
C TYR A 141 13.06 9.52 -12.48
N ILE A 142 12.52 9.68 -13.67
CA ILE A 142 12.96 8.98 -14.88
C ILE A 142 13.36 10.00 -15.94
N ARG A 143 14.35 9.66 -16.76
CA ARG A 143 14.80 10.46 -17.90
C ARG A 143 14.28 9.94 -19.23
N GLU A 144 14.19 8.62 -19.38
CA GLU A 144 13.78 7.96 -20.61
C GLU A 144 12.28 7.69 -20.63
N GLU A 145 11.58 8.19 -21.63
CA GLU A 145 10.11 8.08 -21.72
C GLU A 145 9.63 6.62 -21.78
N GLY A 146 10.38 5.72 -22.44
CA GLY A 146 10.08 4.30 -22.44
C GLY A 146 10.15 3.64 -21.06
N ASP A 147 11.01 4.13 -20.16
CA ASP A 147 11.09 3.62 -18.79
C ASP A 147 9.96 4.16 -17.90
N VAL A 148 9.35 5.29 -18.26
CA VAL A 148 8.15 5.83 -17.60
C VAL A 148 6.96 4.90 -17.81
N GLU A 149 6.69 4.52 -19.06
CA GLU A 149 5.58 3.61 -19.37
C GLU A 149 5.77 2.24 -18.72
N ARG A 150 7.00 1.68 -18.76
CA ARG A 150 7.29 0.39 -18.11
C ARG A 150 7.11 0.44 -16.60
N LEU A 151 7.59 1.50 -15.93
CA LEU A 151 7.37 1.65 -14.50
C LEU A 151 5.88 1.83 -14.19
N ALA A 152 5.15 2.59 -14.99
CA ALA A 152 3.71 2.74 -14.83
C ALA A 152 2.96 1.41 -15.00
N ALA A 153 3.36 0.59 -15.98
CA ALA A 153 2.84 -0.76 -16.18
C ALA A 153 3.15 -1.67 -14.97
N LEU A 154 4.37 -1.66 -14.46
CA LEU A 154 4.74 -2.41 -13.25
C LEU A 154 3.88 -2.00 -12.04
N ILE A 155 3.74 -0.69 -11.80
CA ILE A 155 2.93 -0.16 -10.71
C ILE A 155 1.46 -0.60 -10.87
N LYS A 156 0.90 -0.51 -12.08
CA LYS A 156 -0.46 -0.96 -12.36
C LYS A 156 -0.62 -2.47 -12.18
N ALA A 157 0.36 -3.27 -12.59
CA ALA A 157 0.34 -4.72 -12.42
C ALA A 157 0.33 -5.14 -10.95
N LEU A 158 1.11 -4.44 -10.12
CA LEU A 158 1.21 -4.72 -8.68
C LEU A 158 0.03 -4.15 -7.88
N THR A 159 -0.46 -2.97 -8.22
CA THR A 159 -1.41 -2.22 -7.38
C THR A 159 -2.82 -2.12 -7.96
N GLY A 160 -2.99 -2.47 -9.24
CA GLY A 160 -4.23 -2.23 -10.00
C GLY A 160 -4.46 -0.76 -10.37
N ARG A 161 -3.56 0.16 -9.99
CA ARG A 161 -3.73 1.61 -10.18
C ARG A 161 -2.61 2.20 -11.03
N GLU A 162 -2.98 3.14 -11.90
CA GLU A 162 -2.00 3.90 -12.67
C GLU A 162 -1.43 5.05 -11.85
N PRO A 163 -0.10 5.21 -11.83
CA PRO A 163 0.55 6.34 -11.17
C PRO A 163 0.37 7.63 -11.98
N LYS A 164 0.55 8.78 -11.31
CA LYS A 164 0.45 10.08 -11.96
C LYS A 164 1.79 10.45 -12.61
N VAL A 165 1.78 10.74 -13.91
CA VAL A 165 2.96 11.16 -14.67
C VAL A 165 2.99 12.68 -14.82
N ARG A 166 4.13 13.31 -14.52
CA ARG A 166 4.33 14.77 -14.65
C ARG A 166 5.65 15.08 -15.32
N ARG A 167 5.61 15.81 -16.43
CA ARG A 167 6.81 16.31 -17.12
C ARG A 167 7.34 17.57 -16.43
N MET A 168 8.61 17.57 -16.06
CA MET A 168 9.26 18.70 -15.39
C MET A 168 9.96 19.62 -16.40
N LYS A 169 10.16 20.88 -16.02
CA LYS A 169 10.83 21.90 -16.85
C LYS A 169 12.28 21.54 -17.22
N ASN A 170 12.95 20.70 -16.42
CA ASN A 170 14.33 20.26 -16.65
C ASN A 170 14.43 18.98 -17.50
N GLY A 171 13.36 18.60 -18.19
CA GLY A 171 13.32 17.39 -19.03
C GLY A 171 13.16 16.08 -18.26
N LYS A 172 13.20 16.09 -16.92
CA LYS A 172 12.90 14.89 -16.11
C LYS A 172 11.41 14.61 -16.10
N ILE A 173 11.04 13.34 -16.02
CA ILE A 173 9.66 12.89 -15.84
C ILE A 173 9.54 12.36 -14.41
N LEU A 174 8.55 12.88 -13.68
CA LEU A 174 8.23 12.47 -12.33
C LEU A 174 6.99 11.56 -12.36
N LEU A 175 7.13 10.37 -11.79
CA LEU A 175 6.05 9.47 -11.46
C LEU A 175 5.69 9.64 -9.98
N GLU A 176 4.42 9.95 -9.70
CA GLU A 176 3.87 10.09 -8.36
C GLU A 176 2.93 8.93 -8.04
N CYS A 177 3.25 8.20 -6.96
CA CYS A 177 2.37 7.24 -6.31
C CYS A 177 1.75 7.89 -5.07
N TYR A 178 0.54 7.48 -4.74
CA TYR A 178 -0.20 7.94 -3.55
C TYR A 178 -0.56 6.77 -2.65
N GLU A 179 -1.28 7.05 -1.56
CA GLU A 179 -1.71 6.07 -0.56
C GLU A 179 -2.33 4.79 -1.15
N GLY A 180 -3.26 4.90 -2.08
CA GLY A 180 -3.85 3.72 -2.72
C GLY A 180 -2.86 2.83 -3.50
N HIS A 181 -1.71 3.37 -3.93
CA HIS A 181 -0.64 2.53 -4.49
C HIS A 181 0.14 1.83 -3.39
N LEU A 182 0.40 2.53 -2.28
CA LEU A 182 1.08 1.98 -1.10
C LEU A 182 0.28 0.83 -0.48
N GLU A 183 -1.05 0.95 -0.42
CA GLU A 183 -1.97 -0.13 -0.05
C GLU A 183 -1.85 -1.35 -0.97
N GLY A 184 -1.77 -1.12 -2.29
CA GLY A 184 -1.54 -2.18 -3.27
C GLY A 184 -0.19 -2.88 -3.06
N PHE A 185 0.89 -2.12 -2.85
CA PHE A 185 2.20 -2.68 -2.54
C PHE A 185 2.21 -3.48 -1.22
N ALA A 186 1.44 -3.06 -0.22
CA ALA A 186 1.34 -3.73 1.07
C ALA A 186 0.73 -5.14 0.98
N ARG A 187 0.15 -5.54 -0.16
CA ARG A 187 -0.34 -6.90 -0.41
C ARG A 187 0.80 -7.92 -0.56
N TYR A 188 2.00 -7.46 -0.90
CA TYR A 188 3.16 -8.32 -1.13
C TYR A 188 3.98 -8.52 0.15
N ALA A 189 4.25 -9.78 0.49
CA ALA A 189 4.94 -10.18 1.72
C ALA A 189 6.31 -9.50 1.85
N GLU A 190 7.03 -9.35 0.75
CA GLU A 190 8.37 -8.74 0.68
C GLU A 190 8.37 -7.24 1.00
N LEU A 191 7.20 -6.58 0.93
CA LEU A 191 7.05 -5.14 1.11
C LEU A 191 6.22 -4.80 2.37
N ALA A 192 5.29 -5.67 2.74
CA ALA A 192 4.25 -5.40 3.73
C ALA A 192 4.80 -4.97 5.09
N GLU A 193 5.82 -5.65 5.61
CA GLU A 193 6.39 -5.35 6.93
C GLU A 193 7.05 -3.97 6.97
N ALA A 194 7.90 -3.67 5.99
CA ALA A 194 8.57 -2.38 5.90
C ALA A 194 7.58 -1.23 5.70
N ILE A 195 6.53 -1.43 4.87
CA ILE A 195 5.45 -0.47 4.70
C ILE A 195 4.71 -0.23 6.03
N ALA A 196 4.33 -1.29 6.73
CA ALA A 196 3.61 -1.20 8.00
C ALA A 196 4.44 -0.46 9.06
N LYS A 197 5.74 -0.77 9.17
CA LYS A 197 6.67 -0.09 10.07
C LYS A 197 6.81 1.39 9.72
N TRP A 198 6.97 1.72 8.44
CA TRP A 198 7.08 3.11 8.01
C TRP A 198 5.80 3.91 8.28
N LEU A 199 4.63 3.32 8.04
CA LEU A 199 3.34 3.96 8.36
C LEU A 199 3.20 4.22 9.86
N GLU A 200 3.66 3.31 10.71
CA GLU A 200 3.66 3.44 12.17
C GLU A 200 4.62 4.53 12.68
N GLU A 201 5.86 4.56 12.17
CA GLU A 201 6.88 5.56 12.56
C GLU A 201 6.52 6.98 12.08
N THR A 202 5.82 7.09 10.96
CA THR A 202 5.49 8.38 10.33
C THR A 202 4.04 8.81 10.52
N GLY A 203 3.23 7.99 11.20
CA GLY A 203 1.87 8.32 11.61
C GLY A 203 1.89 9.47 12.61
N ARG A 204 0.98 10.43 12.45
CA ARG A 204 0.83 11.52 13.43
C ARG A 204 0.47 10.94 14.78
N ARG A 205 1.23 11.31 15.81
CA ARG A 205 0.80 11.23 17.22
C ARG A 205 -0.01 12.47 17.56
#